data_AF-A0A933EPT6-F1
#
_entry.id   AF-A0A933EPT6-F1
#
_cell.length_a   1.000
_cell.length_b   1.000
_cell.length_c   1.000
_cell.angle_alpha   90.00
_cell.angle_beta   90.00
_cell.angle_gamma   90.00
#
_symmetry.space_group_name_H-M   'P 1'
#
loop_
_entity.id
_entity.type
_entity.pdbx_description
1 polymer ?
#
loop_
_entity_poly.entity_id
_entity_poly.type
_entity_poly.pdbx_seq_one_letter_code
_entity_poly.pdbx_strand_id
1 'polypeptide(L)' 'MLSSARLDALAVEKVPYPAKEAVQAGIDEVALTNDKAKGANPDTFVDTQFVKQLEDSGFIKRTYKE' A
#
# COMPACT_ATOMS: atom_id res chain seq x y z
N MET A 1 -14.71 25.52 -2.21
CA MET A 1 -14.60 24.69 -0.99
C MET A 1 -14.03 23.33 -1.40
N LEU A 2 -12.73 23.14 -1.25
CA LEU A 2 -12.12 21.82 -1.44
C LEU A 2 -12.61 20.94 -0.29
N SER A 3 -13.35 19.88 -0.61
CA SER A 3 -13.95 18.97 0.35
C SER A 3 -12.87 18.34 1.24
N SER A 4 -13.09 18.36 2.55
CA SER A 4 -12.26 17.70 3.58
C SER A 4 -11.90 16.26 3.22
N ALA A 5 -12.76 15.59 2.44
CA ALA A 5 -12.54 14.21 2.01
C ALA A 5 -11.27 13.98 1.16
N ARG A 6 -10.69 15.04 0.54
CA ARG A 6 -9.40 14.91 -0.16
C ARG A 6 -8.18 15.01 0.76
N LEU A 7 -8.34 15.51 1.97
CA LEU A 7 -7.26 15.57 2.97
C LEU A 7 -7.13 14.23 3.70
N ASP A 8 -8.24 13.50 3.90
CA ASP A 8 -8.21 12.16 4.49
C ASP A 8 -7.54 11.13 3.58
N ALA A 9 -7.63 11.30 2.26
CA ALA A 9 -6.88 10.49 1.28
C ALA A 9 -5.35 10.74 1.31
N LEU A 10 -4.91 11.81 1.97
CA LEU A 10 -3.50 12.12 2.26
C LEU A 10 -3.12 11.77 3.70
N ALA A 11 -4.04 11.22 4.50
CA ALA A 11 -3.71 10.68 5.82
C ALA A 11 -2.84 9.44 5.61
N VAL A 12 -1.52 9.65 5.65
CA VAL A 12 -0.54 8.56 5.69
C VAL A 12 -0.96 7.66 6.84
N GLU A 13 -1.29 6.40 6.53
CA GLU A 13 -1.54 5.41 7.57
C GLU A 13 -0.36 5.44 8.55
N LYS A 14 -0.67 5.43 9.85
CA LYS A 14 0.37 5.44 10.88
C LYS A 14 1.34 4.26 10.74
N VAL A 15 0.89 3.18 10.13
CA VAL A 15 1.72 2.06 9.72
C VAL A 15 1.56 1.92 8.21
N PRO A 16 2.60 2.21 7.41
CA PRO A 16 2.47 2.26 5.96
C PRO A 16 2.50 0.84 5.38
N TYR A 17 1.39 0.12 5.47
CA TYR A 17 1.25 -1.15 4.77
C TYR A 17 1.10 -0.88 3.26
N PRO A 18 1.75 -1.68 2.39
CA PRO A 18 1.53 -1.56 0.96
C PRO A 18 0.07 -1.88 0.63
N ALA A 19 -0.60 -0.97 -0.09
CA ALA A 19 -1.99 -1.17 -0.50
C ALA A 19 -2.08 -2.22 -1.62
N LYS A 20 -2.68 -3.37 -1.33
CA LYS A 20 -2.86 -4.46 -2.28
C LYS A 20 -3.66 -4.02 -3.51
N GLU A 21 -4.64 -3.14 -3.29
CA GLU A 21 -5.51 -2.57 -4.31
C GLU A 21 -4.72 -1.71 -5.30
N ALA A 22 -3.70 -0.99 -4.82
CA ALA A 22 -2.83 -0.19 -5.70
C ALA A 22 -1.95 -1.09 -6.58
N VAL A 23 -1.50 -2.23 -6.05
CA VAL A 23 -0.77 -3.23 -6.84
C VAL A 23 -1.68 -3.88 -7.88
N GLN A 24 -2.92 -4.23 -7.52
CA GLN A 24 -3.90 -4.75 -8.48
C GLN A 24 -4.16 -3.74 -9.60
N ALA A 25 -4.33 -2.45 -9.28
CA ALA A 25 -4.52 -1.41 -10.29
C ALA A 25 -3.32 -1.32 -11.27
N GLY A 26 -2.09 -1.50 -10.77
CA GLY A 26 -0.90 -1.59 -11.61
C GLY A 26 -0.89 -2.84 -12.50
N ILE A 27 -1.29 -4.00 -11.97
CA ILE A 27 -1.42 -5.25 -12.74
C ILE A 27 -2.45 -5.06 -13.87
N ASP A 28 -3.59 -4.46 -13.57
CA ASP A 28 -4.67 -4.21 -14.53
C ASP A 28 -4.21 -3.28 -15.67
N GLU A 29 -3.46 -2.22 -15.33
CA GLU A 29 -2.88 -1.31 -16.33
C GLU A 29 -1.88 -2.02 -17.25
N VAL A 30 -0.98 -2.84 -16.69
CA VAL A 30 -0.02 -3.61 -17.50
C VAL A 30 -0.75 -4.65 -18.37
N ALA A 31 -1.83 -5.23 -17.88
CA ALA A 31 -2.64 -6.20 -18.61
C ALA A 31 -3.33 -5.62 -19.86
N LEU A 32 -3.42 -4.29 -20.00
CA LEU A 32 -3.90 -3.63 -21.22
C LEU A 32 -2.99 -3.88 -22.43
N THR A 33 -1.70 -4.13 -22.19
CA THR A 33 -0.68 -4.25 -23.26
C THR A 33 0.14 -5.53 -23.17
N ASN A 34 0.09 -6.25 -22.05
CA ASN A 34 0.83 -7.50 -21.84
C ASN A 34 -0.08 -8.57 -21.23
N ASP A 35 -0.45 -9.56 -22.05
CA ASP A 35 -1.32 -10.67 -21.63
C ASP A 35 -0.75 -11.49 -20.46
N LYS A 36 0.57 -11.48 -20.23
CA LYS A 36 1.19 -12.21 -19.10
C LYS A 36 0.82 -11.62 -17.73
N ALA A 37 0.36 -10.37 -17.68
CA ALA A 37 -0.08 -9.75 -16.44
C ALA A 37 -1.51 -10.15 -16.05
N LYS A 38 -2.30 -10.71 -16.98
CA LYS A 38 -3.68 -11.13 -16.71
C LYS A 38 -3.70 -12.23 -15.66
N GLY A 39 -4.44 -11.98 -14.58
CA GLY A 39 -4.56 -12.93 -13.47
C GLY A 39 -3.31 -13.08 -12.60
N ALA A 40 -2.32 -12.19 -12.74
CA ALA A 40 -1.20 -12.13 -11.81
C ALA A 40 -1.72 -11.89 -10.38
N ASN A 41 -1.13 -12.58 -9.40
CA ASN A 41 -1.54 -12.42 -8.00
C ASN A 41 -0.85 -11.19 -7.39
N PRO A 42 -1.58 -10.17 -6.94
CA PRO A 42 -0.97 -8.99 -6.30
C PRO A 42 -0.12 -9.34 -5.06
N ASP A 43 -0.42 -10.42 -4.35
CA ASP A 43 0.36 -10.85 -3.17
C ASP A 43 1.80 -11.28 -3.53
N THR A 44 2.09 -11.59 -4.80
CA THR A 44 3.47 -11.92 -5.21
C THR A 44 4.37 -10.70 -5.40
N PHE A 45 3.78 -9.49 -5.39
CA PHE A 45 4.50 -8.22 -5.57
C PHE A 45 4.59 -7.41 -4.28
N VAL A 46 3.99 -7.91 -3.19
CA VAL A 46 3.93 -7.24 -1.90
C VAL A 46 4.41 -8.17 -0.81
N ASP A 47 5.45 -7.76 -0.08
CA ASP A 47 5.86 -8.40 1.17
C ASP A 47 5.57 -7.46 2.34
N THR A 48 4.65 -7.86 3.21
CA THR A 48 4.26 -7.09 4.39
C THR A 48 5.04 -7.49 5.65
N GLN A 49 5.85 -8.55 5.61
CA GLN A 49 6.53 -9.09 6.79
C GLN A 49 7.49 -8.08 7.42
N PHE A 50 8.20 -7.30 6.60
CA PHE A 50 9.12 -6.29 7.11
C PHE A 50 8.40 -5.16 7.86
N VAL A 51 7.31 -4.63 7.28
CA VAL A 51 6.49 -3.60 7.94
C VAL A 51 5.90 -4.14 9.24
N LYS A 52 5.41 -5.38 9.22
CA LYS A 52 4.90 -6.07 10.41
C LYS A 52 5.96 -6.20 11.52
N GLN A 53 7.20 -6.57 11.18
CA GLN A 53 8.29 -6.65 12.16
C GLN A 53 8.61 -5.29 12.78
N LEU A 54 8.60 -4.22 11.98
CA LEU A 54 8.80 -2.86 12.46
C LEU A 54 7.64 -2.39 13.37
N GLU A 55 6.41 -2.75 13.03
CA GLU A 55 5.24 -2.51 13.89
C GLU A 55 5.35 -3.29 15.21
N ASP A 56 5.60 -4.60 15.16
CA ASP A 56 5.70 -5.49 16.32
C ASP A 56 6.83 -5.07 17.28
N SER A 57 7.96 -4.57 16.76
CA SER A 57 9.06 -4.02 17.57
C SER A 57 8.73 -2.67 18.25
N GLY A 58 7.57 -2.10 17.93
CA GLY A 58 7.15 -0.77 18.34
C GLY A 58 7.96 0.36 17.72
N PHE A 59 8.81 0.09 16.71
CA PHE A 59 9.63 1.08 16.02
C PHE A 59 8.75 2.18 15.41
N ILE A 60 7.77 1.77 14.62
CA ILE A 60 6.85 2.68 13.91
C ILE A 60 6.12 3.61 14.90
N LYS A 61 5.62 3.05 16.00
CA LYS A 61 4.95 3.82 17.06
C LYS A 61 5.87 4.85 17.73
N ARG A 62 7.18 4.59 17.83
CA ARG A 62 8.14 5.56 18.39
C ARG A 62 8.46 6.66 17.39
N THR A 63 8.60 6.33 16.11
CA THR A 63 8.92 7.27 15.03
C THR A 63 7.80 8.29 14.79
N TYR A 64 6.53 7.88 14.86
CA TYR A 64 5.37 8.79 14.65
C TYR A 64 4.83 9.44 15.93
N LYS A 65 5.56 9.34 17.06
CA LYS A 65 5.19 9.98 18.34
C LYS A 65 5.97 11.27 18.62
N GLU A 66 6.75 11.75 17.66
CA GLU A 66 7.29 13.11 17.68
C GLU A 66 6.23 14.12 17.22
#